data_AF-A0A142KLE9-F1
#
_entry.id   AF-A0A142KLE9-F1
#
_cell.length_a   1.000
_cell.length_b   1.000
_cell.length_c   1.000
_cell.angle_alpha   90.00
_cell.angle_beta   90.00
_cell.angle_gamma   90.00
#
_symmetry.space_group_name_H-M   'P 1'
#
loop_
_entity.id
_entity.type
_entity.pdbx_description
1 polymer ?
#
loop_
_entity_poly.entity_id
_entity_poly.type
_entity_poly.pdbx_seq_one_letter_code
_entity_poly.pdbx_strand_id
1 'polypeptide(L)' 'MGIFTDLNLNGRTPVRVQPKVGEWGPAGVPSTRAKKIQRIIAPIAFVLVLAGLCALFYFFYTVLIPQG' A
#
# COMPACT_ATOMS: atom_id res chain seq x y z
N MET A 1 2.66 -11.42 24.70
CA MET A 1 3.31 -12.66 24.25
C MET A 1 3.56 -12.53 22.76
N GLY A 2 4.73 -12.00 22.37
CA GLY A 2 5.07 -11.75 20.97
C GLY A 2 5.42 -13.06 20.29
N ILE A 3 4.71 -13.40 19.21
CA ILE A 3 4.80 -14.68 18.50
C ILE A 3 5.92 -14.65 17.43
N PHE A 4 6.61 -13.51 17.30
CA PHE A 4 7.75 -13.38 16.39
C PHE A 4 9.02 -13.66 17.20
N THR A 5 9.50 -14.90 17.13
CA THR A 5 10.88 -15.25 17.49
C THR A 5 11.83 -14.26 16.83
N ASP A 6 12.84 -13.80 17.56
CA ASP A 6 13.90 -12.91 17.08
C ASP A 6 14.63 -13.55 15.87
N LEU A 7 14.08 -13.30 14.67
CA LEU A 7 14.49 -13.95 13.42
C LEU A 7 15.72 -13.23 12.89
N ASN A 8 16.85 -13.52 13.54
CA ASN A 8 18.15 -13.06 13.09
C ASN A 8 18.70 -14.01 12.00
N LEU A 9 18.51 -13.64 10.73
CA LEU A 9 19.01 -14.38 9.57
C LEU A 9 20.55 -14.42 9.47
N ASN A 10 21.26 -13.61 10.26
CA ASN A 10 22.72 -13.55 10.34
C ASN A 10 23.27 -14.06 11.68
N GLY A 11 22.44 -14.77 12.47
CA GLY A 11 22.84 -15.32 13.77
C GLY A 11 23.86 -16.47 13.66
N ARG A 12 24.37 -16.95 14.80
CA ARG A 12 25.33 -18.08 14.89
C ARG A 12 24.69 -19.46 14.62
N THR A 13 23.60 -19.52 13.87
CA THR A 13 22.97 -20.78 13.49
C THR A 13 23.87 -21.51 12.49
N PRO A 14 24.12 -22.82 12.67
CA PRO A 14 24.98 -23.57 11.76
C PRO A 14 24.46 -23.52 10.32
N VAL A 15 25.37 -23.43 9.33
CA VAL A 15 25.08 -23.18 7.91
C VAL A 15 24.02 -24.12 7.32
N ARG A 16 23.93 -25.37 7.79
CA ARG A 16 22.92 -26.34 7.30
C ARG A 16 21.47 -25.98 7.65
N VAL A 17 21.27 -25.20 8.71
CA VAL A 17 19.95 -24.81 9.24
C VAL A 17 19.60 -23.38 8.83
N GLN A 18 20.55 -22.65 8.22
CA GLN A 18 20.27 -21.33 7.68
C GLN A 18 19.35 -21.48 6.46
N PRO A 19 18.19 -20.81 6.44
CA PRO A 19 17.33 -20.83 5.26
C PRO A 19 18.07 -20.18 4.09
N LYS A 20 17.94 -20.74 2.88
CA LYS A 20 18.49 -20.06 1.70
C LYS A 20 17.79 -18.71 1.55
N VAL A 21 18.54 -17.66 1.23
CA VAL A 21 18.00 -16.32 1.03
C VAL A 21 16.91 -16.39 -0.06
N GLY A 22 15.66 -16.10 0.33
CA GLY A 22 14.48 -16.17 -0.55
C GLY A 22 13.62 -17.43 -0.43
N GLU A 23 14.08 -18.51 0.21
CA GLU A 23 13.31 -19.75 0.36
C GLU A 23 12.13 -19.59 1.33
N TRP A 24 12.29 -18.75 2.35
CA TRP A 24 11.26 -18.44 3.36
C TRP A 24 10.67 -17.03 3.15
N GLY A 25 10.93 -16.43 1.99
CA GLY A 25 10.39 -15.12 1.65
C GLY A 25 8.86 -15.19 1.63
N PRO A 26 8.15 -14.21 2.22
CA PRO A 26 6.71 -14.30 2.33
C PRO A 26 6.06 -14.28 0.94
N ALA A 27 5.49 -15.41 0.55
CA ALA A 27 4.75 -15.57 -0.71
C ALA A 27 3.52 -14.65 -0.67
N GLY A 28 3.39 -13.76 -1.66
CA GLY A 28 2.28 -12.82 -1.76
C GLY A 28 2.48 -11.47 -1.05
N VAL A 29 3.66 -11.19 -0.49
CA VAL A 29 3.95 -9.84 0.03
C VAL A 29 4.47 -8.96 -1.10
N PRO A 30 3.90 -7.75 -1.30
CA PRO A 30 4.38 -6.84 -2.31
C PRO A 30 5.86 -6.51 -2.10
N SER A 31 6.62 -6.47 -3.21
CA SER A 31 8.02 -6.06 -3.18
C SER A 31 8.17 -4.66 -2.57
N THR A 32 9.36 -4.33 -2.07
CA THR A 32 9.67 -3.00 -1.52
C THR A 32 9.36 -1.88 -2.52
N ARG A 33 9.61 -2.12 -3.82
CA ARG A 33 9.25 -1.21 -4.91
C ARG A 33 7.73 -1.08 -5.06
N ALA A 34 6.99 -2.19 -5.04
CA ALA A 34 5.53 -2.18 -5.13
C ALA A 34 4.89 -1.40 -3.96
N LYS A 35 5.40 -1.57 -2.74
CA LYS A 35 4.94 -0.81 -1.56
C LYS A 35 5.16 0.69 -1.71
N LYS A 36 6.31 1.12 -2.27
CA LYS A 36 6.60 2.55 -2.52
C LYS A 36 5.66 3.13 -3.56
N ILE A 37 5.39 2.39 -4.64
CA ILE A 37 4.48 2.82 -5.70
C ILE A 37 3.05 2.94 -5.16
N GLN A 38 2.56 1.94 -4.43
CA GLN A 38 1.22 1.97 -3.83
C GLN A 38 1.02 3.17 -2.89
N ARG A 39 2.05 3.52 -2.10
CA ARG A 39 2.02 4.67 -1.19
C ARG A 39 1.83 6.01 -1.92
N ILE A 40 2.24 6.10 -3.17
CA ILE A 40 2.12 7.31 -3.99
C ILE A 40 0.83 7.29 -4.82
N ILE A 41 0.52 6.16 -5.47
CA ILE A 41 -0.63 6.06 -6.37
C ILE A 41 -1.94 6.12 -5.60
N ALA A 42 -2.05 5.45 -4.44
CA ALA A 42 -3.30 5.40 -3.68
C ALA A 42 -3.84 6.80 -3.29
N PRO A 43 -3.07 7.70 -2.67
CA PRO A 43 -3.57 9.04 -2.33
C PRO A 43 -3.86 9.89 -3.57
N ILE A 44 -3.06 9.77 -4.64
CA ILE A 44 -3.31 10.50 -5.90
C ILE A 44 -4.64 10.08 -6.51
N ALA A 45 -4.87 8.77 -6.63
CA ALA A 45 -6.12 8.24 -7.18
C ALA A 45 -7.32 8.68 -6.35
N PHE A 46 -7.21 8.64 -5.02
CA PHE A 46 -8.25 9.11 -4.11
C PHE A 46 -8.59 10.59 -4.35
N VAL A 47 -7.59 11.46 -4.40
CA VAL A 47 -7.79 12.91 -4.62
C VAL A 47 -8.43 13.18 -5.99
N LEU A 48 -8.00 12.48 -7.04
CA LEU A 48 -8.57 12.63 -8.38
C LEU A 48 -10.05 12.23 -8.43
N VAL A 49 -10.41 11.09 -7.81
CA VAL A 49 -11.80 10.64 -7.74
C VAL A 49 -12.65 11.62 -6.92
N LEU A 50 -12.15 12.06 -5.76
CA LEU A 50 -12.86 13.03 -4.92
C LEU A 50 -13.08 14.35 -5.64
N ALA A 51 -12.06 14.87 -6.33
CA ALA A 51 -12.18 16.10 -7.11
C ALA A 51 -13.22 15.96 -8.22
N GLY A 52 -13.25 14.81 -8.91
CA GLY A 52 -14.28 14.49 -9.91
C GLY A 52 -15.69 14.50 -9.34
N LEU A 53 -15.89 13.89 -8.16
CA LEU A 53 -17.19 13.90 -7.47
C LEU A 53 -17.61 15.32 -7.06
N CYS A 54 -16.69 16.12 -6.52
CA CYS A 54 -16.97 17.51 -6.16
C CYS A 54 -17.32 18.36 -7.39
N ALA A 55 -16.60 18.19 -8.50
CA ALA A 55 -16.87 18.89 -9.74
C ALA A 55 -18.23 18.49 -10.33
N LEU A 56 -18.57 17.20 -10.29
CA LEU A 56 -19.87 16.70 -10.73
C LEU A 56 -21.00 17.26 -9.86
N PHE A 57 -20.84 17.26 -8.55
CA PHE A 57 -21.79 17.87 -7.62
C PHE A 57 -21.97 19.37 -7.92
N TYR A 58 -20.87 20.09 -8.09
CA TYR A 58 -20.91 21.52 -8.39
C TYR A 58 -21.61 21.80 -9.72
N PHE A 59 -21.37 20.99 -10.76
CA PHE A 59 -22.07 21.11 -12.03
C PHE A 59 -23.59 20.94 -11.88
N PHE A 60 -24.03 19.94 -11.11
CA PHE A 60 -25.46 19.77 -10.85
C PHE A 60 -26.02 20.92 -10.01
N TYR A 61 -25.27 21.41 -9.02
CA TYR A 61 -25.67 22.57 -8.23
C TYR A 61 -25.89 23.81 -9.12
N THR A 62 -24.99 24.09 -10.07
CA THR A 62 -25.12 25.26 -10.94
C THR A 62 -26.25 25.14 -11.97
N VAL A 63 -26.54 23.93 -12.46
CA VAL A 63 -27.58 23.70 -13.46
C VAL A 63 -28.97 23.58 -12.84
N LEU A 64 -29.10 22.89 -11.71
CA LEU A 64 -30.40 22.54 -11.12
C LEU A 64 -30.93 23.59 -10.13
N ILE A 65 -30.04 24.33 -9.48
CA ILE A 65 -30.43 25.34 -8.49
C ILE A 65 -30.30 26.72 -9.14
N PRO A 66 -31.42 27.47 -9.25
CA PRO A 66 -31.39 28.83 -9.75
C PRO A 66 -30.43 29.68 -8.92
N GLN A 67 -29.42 30.23 -9.59
CA GLN A 67 -28.50 31.20 -9.00
C GLN A 67 -29.25 32.54 -9.03
N GLY A 68 -29.96 32.84 -7.94
CA GLY A 68 -30.69 34.10 -7.76
C GLY A 68 -29.77 35.31 -7.79
#